data_AF-A0A8T5ML77-F1
#
_entry.id   AF-A0A8T5ML77-F1
#
_cell.length_a   1.000
_cell.length_b   1.000
_cell.length_c   1.000
_cell.angle_alpha   90.00
_cell.angle_beta   90.00
_cell.angle_gamma   90.00
#
_symmetry.space_group_name_H-M   'P 1'
#
loop_
_entity.id
_entity.type
_entity.pdbx_description
1 polymer ?
#
loop_
_entity_poly.entity_id
_entity_poly.type
_entity_poly.pdbx_seq_one_letter_code
_entity_poly.pdbx_strand_id
1 'polypeptide(L)'
;MLERNVVFKDFRDKIRVALVYPNMYRAGMSNLGFQTLYRLFNDMENVYCERFFLDFEHSLETNSKLKDFDLIAFSWQFELDAMNILEILQRSGIPIRREDRNVMVIAGGPCTVNPYPLKKFIDIFFIGEAERNLQQFMDNFVAGAGVEEFARIEGLYVSKIDNPTKRAYMKNMDDYYPTLQIMSPEAAFGDAFLLEILRGCPRGCRFCVTGFTTRPR
;
A
#
# COMPACT_ATOMS: atom_id res chain seq x y z
N MET A 1 8.11 -9.58 -19.96
CA MET A 1 8.83 -9.00 -18.81
C MET A 1 9.50 -10.16 -18.09
N LEU A 2 10.83 -10.16 -17.94
CA LEU A 2 11.57 -11.23 -17.28
C LEU A 2 11.81 -10.83 -15.82
N GLU A 3 10.74 -10.76 -15.04
CA GLU A 3 10.86 -10.47 -13.61
C GLU A 3 11.29 -11.73 -12.84
N ARG A 4 12.09 -11.53 -11.79
CA ARG A 4 12.50 -12.59 -10.85
C ARG A 4 11.79 -12.42 -9.52
N ASN A 5 11.62 -13.51 -8.78
CA ASN A 5 11.01 -13.52 -7.44
C ASN A 5 9.54 -13.06 -7.38
N VAL A 6 8.83 -13.10 -8.51
CA VAL A 6 7.38 -12.90 -8.54
C VAL A 6 6.71 -14.06 -7.83
N VAL A 7 5.74 -13.77 -6.95
CA VAL A 7 4.96 -14.77 -6.23
C VAL A 7 3.75 -15.15 -7.06
N PHE A 8 3.59 -16.44 -7.32
CA PHE A 8 2.38 -17.01 -7.91
C PHE A 8 1.73 -17.95 -6.90
N LYS A 9 0.45 -17.72 -6.61
CA LYS A 9 -0.38 -18.59 -5.78
C LYS A 9 -1.62 -19.02 -6.57
N ASP A 10 -2.20 -20.15 -6.18
CA ASP A 10 -3.57 -20.45 -6.57
C ASP A 10 -4.49 -19.46 -5.85
N PHE A 11 -5.26 -18.69 -6.62
CA PHE A 11 -6.15 -17.66 -6.09
C PHE A 11 -7.48 -18.23 -5.58
N ARG A 12 -7.76 -19.53 -5.80
CA ARG A 12 -8.93 -20.19 -5.24
C ARG A 12 -8.86 -20.17 -3.71
N ASP A 13 -9.97 -19.78 -3.07
CA ASP A 13 -10.11 -19.69 -1.62
C ASP A 13 -9.10 -18.75 -0.92
N LYS A 14 -8.53 -17.77 -1.65
CA LYS A 14 -7.68 -16.71 -1.11
C LYS A 14 -8.38 -15.37 -1.18
N ILE A 15 -8.07 -14.50 -0.21
CA ILE A 15 -8.39 -13.09 -0.30
C ILE A 15 -7.46 -12.47 -1.33
N ARG A 16 -8.04 -11.89 -2.37
CA ARG A 16 -7.30 -11.24 -3.45
C ARG A 16 -7.09 -9.77 -3.11
N VAL A 17 -5.83 -9.39 -2.99
CA VAL A 17 -5.42 -8.01 -2.71
C VAL A 17 -4.78 -7.41 -3.95
N ALA A 18 -5.33 -6.29 -4.41
CA ALA A 18 -4.72 -5.49 -5.47
C ALA A 18 -3.81 -4.44 -4.83
N LEU A 19 -2.49 -4.63 -4.93
CA LEU A 19 -1.51 -3.64 -4.49
C LEU A 19 -1.18 -2.72 -5.67
N VAL A 20 -1.64 -1.48 -5.59
CA VAL A 20 -1.60 -0.52 -6.68
C VAL A 20 -0.53 0.53 -6.42
N TYR A 21 0.42 0.66 -7.34
CA TYR A 21 1.28 1.84 -7.43
C TYR A 21 0.64 2.81 -8.42
N PRO A 22 0.09 3.96 -7.98
CA PRO A 22 -0.68 4.88 -8.81
C PRO A 22 0.19 5.73 -9.76
N ASN A 23 1.19 5.12 -10.37
CA ASN A 23 2.11 5.74 -11.32
C ASN A 23 2.73 4.66 -12.23
N MET A 24 3.71 5.04 -13.04
CA MET A 24 4.41 4.15 -13.95
C MET A 24 5.08 2.98 -13.23
N TYR A 25 5.02 1.80 -13.83
CA TYR A 25 5.68 0.58 -13.39
C TYR A 25 7.15 0.78 -13.01
N ARG A 26 7.90 1.48 -13.87
CA ARG A 26 9.33 1.75 -13.67
C ARG A 26 9.63 2.40 -12.31
N ALA A 27 8.75 3.30 -11.85
CA ALA A 27 8.89 3.96 -10.56
C ALA A 27 8.50 3.02 -9.41
N GLY A 28 7.38 2.32 -9.51
CA GLY A 28 6.91 1.45 -8.43
C GLY A 28 7.80 0.23 -8.17
N MET A 29 8.39 -0.35 -9.21
CA MET A 29 9.39 -1.42 -9.04
C MET A 29 10.70 -0.96 -8.40
N SER A 30 10.94 0.35 -8.41
CA SER A 30 12.10 0.98 -7.75
C SER A 30 11.76 1.48 -6.34
N ASN A 31 10.57 1.14 -5.83
CA ASN A 31 10.11 1.54 -4.50
C ASN A 31 10.17 0.36 -3.54
N LEU A 32 11.09 0.42 -2.58
CA LEU A 32 11.26 -0.64 -1.58
C LEU A 32 10.01 -0.83 -0.73
N GLY A 33 9.34 0.25 -0.29
CA GLY A 33 8.12 0.16 0.51
C GLY A 33 6.98 -0.58 -0.23
N PHE A 34 6.85 -0.36 -1.54
CA PHE A 34 5.90 -1.10 -2.38
C PHE A 34 6.24 -2.59 -2.46
N GLN A 35 7.51 -2.93 -2.69
CA GLN A 35 8.00 -4.31 -2.73
C GLN A 35 7.83 -5.03 -1.38
N THR A 36 8.11 -4.33 -0.28
CA THR A 36 7.89 -4.76 1.10
C THR A 36 6.42 -5.12 1.34
N LEU A 37 5.48 -4.24 0.97
CA LEU A 37 4.04 -4.52 1.10
C LEU A 37 3.61 -5.72 0.25
N TYR A 38 4.10 -5.83 -0.99
CA TYR A 38 3.83 -6.97 -1.85
C TYR A 38 4.25 -8.28 -1.18
N ARG A 39 5.44 -8.29 -0.56
CA ARG A 39 5.93 -9.45 0.16
C ARG A 39 5.09 -9.73 1.41
N LEU A 40 4.80 -8.72 2.23
CA LEU A 40 3.98 -8.87 3.44
C LEU A 40 2.64 -9.54 3.17
N PHE A 41 1.90 -9.05 2.17
CA PHE A 41 0.63 -9.66 1.82
C PHE A 41 0.82 -11.10 1.33
N ASN A 42 1.84 -11.35 0.51
CA ASN A 42 2.10 -12.67 -0.03
C ASN A 42 2.76 -13.65 0.97
N ASP A 43 3.23 -13.19 2.13
CA ASP A 43 3.64 -14.05 3.24
C ASP A 43 2.45 -14.63 4.01
N MET A 44 1.29 -13.95 3.96
CA MET A 44 0.07 -14.44 4.59
C MET A 44 -0.50 -15.62 3.77
N GLU A 45 -0.78 -16.74 4.43
CA GLU A 45 -1.19 -17.98 3.77
C GLU A 45 -2.52 -17.83 3.01
N ASN A 46 -3.47 -17.09 3.57
CA ASN A 46 -4.82 -16.89 3.05
C ASN A 46 -4.97 -15.70 2.09
N VAL A 47 -3.87 -15.02 1.75
CA VAL A 47 -3.89 -13.83 0.88
C VAL A 47 -3.10 -14.09 -0.39
N TYR A 48 -3.61 -13.61 -1.52
CA TYR A 48 -2.85 -13.50 -2.76
C TYR A 48 -2.85 -12.05 -3.25
N CYS A 49 -1.65 -11.45 -3.29
CA CYS A 49 -1.48 -10.06 -3.64
C CYS A 49 -0.87 -9.93 -5.03
N GLU A 50 -1.52 -9.13 -5.86
CA GLU A 50 -1.12 -8.86 -7.24
C GLU A 50 -0.88 -7.36 -7.45
N ARG A 51 0.03 -7.04 -8.36
CA ARG A 51 0.48 -5.67 -8.59
C ARG A 51 -0.27 -5.02 -9.73
N PHE A 52 -0.60 -3.75 -9.52
CA PHE A 52 -1.22 -2.86 -10.50
C PHE A 52 -0.43 -1.56 -10.61
N PHE A 53 -0.44 -0.99 -11.81
CA PHE A 53 0.24 0.26 -12.13
C PHE A 53 -0.62 1.10 -13.06
N LEU A 54 -0.38 2.41 -13.12
CA LEU A 54 -1.19 3.32 -13.94
C LEU A 54 -1.08 3.03 -15.45
N ASP A 55 0.07 2.54 -15.89
CA ASP A 55 0.41 2.21 -17.27
C ASP A 55 -0.05 0.81 -17.70
N PHE A 56 -0.73 0.06 -16.83
CA PHE A 56 -1.27 -1.28 -17.11
C PHE A 56 -2.76 -1.35 -16.79
N GLU A 57 -3.55 -1.99 -17.66
CA GLU A 57 -5.00 -2.15 -17.43
C GLU A 57 -5.34 -3.28 -16.45
N HIS A 58 -4.46 -4.28 -16.33
CA HIS A 58 -4.68 -5.51 -15.56
C HIS A 58 -3.52 -5.79 -14.61
N SER A 59 -3.71 -6.74 -13.69
CA SER A 59 -2.64 -7.20 -12.81
C SER A 59 -1.48 -7.80 -13.59
N LEU A 60 -0.26 -7.66 -13.07
CA LEU A 60 0.93 -8.23 -13.71
C LEU A 60 1.01 -9.75 -13.58
N GLU A 61 0.53 -10.32 -12.48
CA GLU A 61 0.66 -11.74 -12.18
C GLU A 61 -0.32 -12.58 -12.99
N THR A 62 -1.62 -12.24 -12.96
CA THR A 62 -2.66 -13.07 -13.58
C THR A 62 -3.44 -12.39 -14.70
N ASN A 63 -3.11 -11.14 -15.06
CA ASN A 63 -3.85 -10.35 -16.03
C ASN A 63 -5.34 -10.20 -15.65
N SER A 64 -5.60 -10.06 -14.34
CA SER A 64 -6.95 -9.88 -13.77
C SER A 64 -7.36 -8.41 -13.74
N LYS A 65 -8.67 -8.15 -13.76
CA LYS A 65 -9.22 -6.79 -13.63
C LYS A 65 -9.25 -6.37 -12.17
N LEU A 66 -9.00 -5.08 -11.92
CA LEU A 66 -8.97 -4.53 -10.56
C LEU A 66 -10.27 -4.78 -9.77
N LYS A 67 -11.42 -4.79 -10.46
CA LYS A 67 -12.74 -5.04 -9.85
C LYS A 67 -12.95 -6.48 -9.33
N ASP A 68 -12.06 -7.41 -9.68
CA ASP A 68 -12.14 -8.83 -9.31
C ASP A 68 -11.37 -9.14 -8.00
N PHE A 69 -10.99 -8.10 -7.25
CA PHE A 69 -10.22 -8.17 -6.01
C PHE A 69 -11.07 -7.78 -4.80
N ASP A 70 -10.82 -8.42 -3.67
CA ASP A 70 -11.57 -8.23 -2.42
C ASP A 70 -11.13 -6.95 -1.68
N LEU A 71 -9.86 -6.56 -1.85
CA LEU A 71 -9.25 -5.39 -1.24
C LEU A 71 -8.35 -4.68 -2.24
N ILE A 72 -8.44 -3.35 -2.30
CA ILE A 72 -7.56 -2.52 -3.14
C ILE A 72 -6.69 -1.65 -2.23
N ALA A 73 -5.38 -1.77 -2.35
CA ALA A 73 -4.40 -1.07 -1.54
C ALA A 73 -3.52 -0.15 -2.40
N PHE A 74 -3.68 1.16 -2.27
CA PHE A 74 -2.85 2.14 -2.96
C PHE A 74 -1.60 2.50 -2.16
N SER A 75 -0.45 2.53 -2.84
CA SER A 75 0.81 3.06 -2.32
C SER A 75 0.99 4.51 -2.79
N TRP A 76 0.51 5.47 -2.02
CA TRP A 76 0.46 6.89 -2.38
C TRP A 76 1.79 7.60 -2.06
N GLN A 77 2.63 7.78 -3.08
CA GLN A 77 4.01 8.26 -2.93
C GLN A 77 4.19 9.75 -3.17
N PHE A 78 3.49 10.33 -4.14
CA PHE A 78 3.60 11.73 -4.50
C PHE A 78 2.23 12.40 -4.53
N GLU A 79 2.17 13.72 -4.36
CA GLU A 79 0.90 14.45 -4.27
C GLU A 79 0.03 14.27 -5.53
N LEU A 80 0.65 14.27 -6.72
CA LEU A 80 -0.06 14.10 -7.99
C LEU A 80 -0.66 12.70 -8.17
N ASP A 81 -0.15 11.69 -7.45
CA ASP A 81 -0.73 10.35 -7.48
C ASP A 81 -2.17 10.34 -6.97
N ALA A 82 -2.60 11.34 -6.20
CA ALA A 82 -3.99 11.50 -5.78
C ALA A 82 -4.95 11.49 -6.97
N MET A 83 -4.59 12.15 -8.07
CA MET A 83 -5.40 12.17 -9.29
C MET A 83 -5.36 10.81 -9.98
N ASN A 84 -4.21 10.16 -10.00
CA ASN A 84 -4.03 8.84 -10.61
C ASN A 84 -4.83 7.76 -9.88
N ILE A 85 -4.97 7.84 -8.55
CA ILE A 85 -5.82 6.94 -7.75
C ILE A 85 -7.27 7.02 -8.25
N LEU A 86 -7.81 8.23 -8.42
CA LEU A 86 -9.19 8.42 -8.89
C LEU A 86 -9.36 7.93 -10.32
N GLU A 87 -8.37 8.19 -11.19
CA GLU A 87 -8.35 7.73 -12.58
C GLU A 87 -8.35 6.21 -12.68
N ILE A 88 -7.52 5.52 -11.89
CA ILE A 88 -7.44 4.05 -11.88
C ILE A 88 -8.78 3.44 -11.46
N LEU A 89 -9.42 3.97 -10.41
CA LEU A 89 -10.74 3.53 -9.98
C LEU A 89 -11.78 3.73 -11.10
N GLN A 90 -11.79 4.91 -11.71
CA GLN A 90 -12.73 5.25 -12.78
C GLN A 90 -12.57 4.34 -14.01
N ARG A 91 -11.33 4.14 -14.49
CA ARG A 91 -11.03 3.24 -15.62
C ARG A 91 -11.40 1.80 -15.34
N SER A 92 -11.28 1.37 -14.09
CA SER A 92 -11.62 0.01 -13.66
C SER A 92 -13.13 -0.22 -13.48
N GLY A 93 -13.96 0.81 -13.69
CA GLY A 93 -15.40 0.74 -13.47
C GLY A 93 -15.78 0.65 -11.99
N ILE A 94 -14.90 1.08 -11.09
CA ILE A 94 -15.15 1.10 -9.64
C ILE A 94 -15.60 2.52 -9.26
N PRO A 95 -16.77 2.68 -8.62
CA PRO A 95 -17.22 4.00 -8.16
C PRO A 95 -16.16 4.70 -7.30
N ILE A 96 -15.85 5.94 -7.65
CA ILE A 96 -14.72 6.67 -7.06
C ILE A 96 -15.00 7.02 -5.59
N ARG A 97 -16.26 7.36 -5.27
CA ARG A 97 -16.67 7.66 -3.91
C ARG A 97 -16.82 6.37 -3.12
N ARG A 98 -16.31 6.38 -1.89
CA ARG A 98 -16.39 5.23 -0.99
C ARG A 98 -17.82 4.80 -0.66
N GLU A 99 -18.77 5.74 -0.67
CA GLU A 99 -20.19 5.48 -0.35
C GLU A 99 -20.94 4.76 -1.48
N ASP A 100 -20.39 4.78 -2.70
CA ASP A 100 -21.03 4.24 -3.90
C ASP A 100 -20.52 2.85 -4.28
N ARG A 101 -19.63 2.24 -3.49
CA ARG A 101 -19.01 0.93 -3.77
C ARG A 101 -18.98 0.02 -2.55
N ASN A 102 -18.85 -1.28 -2.80
CA ASN A 102 -18.72 -2.32 -1.76
C ASN A 102 -17.28 -2.74 -1.48
N VAL A 103 -16.36 -2.57 -2.44
CA VAL A 103 -14.95 -2.93 -2.26
C VAL A 103 -14.26 -1.91 -1.37
N MET A 104 -13.52 -2.40 -0.38
CA MET A 104 -12.73 -1.56 0.50
C MET A 104 -11.48 -1.08 -0.24
N VAL A 105 -11.23 0.23 -0.21
CA VAL A 105 -10.00 0.83 -0.74
C VAL A 105 -9.21 1.42 0.41
N ILE A 106 -7.96 0.98 0.55
CA ILE A 106 -7.02 1.49 1.54
C ILE A 106 -5.88 2.23 0.86
N ALA A 107 -5.21 3.12 1.58
CA ALA A 107 -3.98 3.74 1.10
C ALA A 107 -2.92 3.91 2.18
N GLY A 108 -1.67 3.68 1.81
CA GLY A 108 -0.48 3.99 2.61
C GLY A 108 0.47 4.89 1.83
N GLY A 109 1.68 5.07 2.35
CA GLY A 109 2.73 5.87 1.70
C GLY A 109 2.91 7.27 2.31
N PRO A 110 3.98 7.99 1.92
CA PRO A 110 4.36 9.25 2.55
C PRO A 110 3.30 10.36 2.43
N CYS A 111 2.47 10.38 1.39
CA CYS A 111 1.44 11.41 1.24
C CYS A 111 0.25 11.24 2.20
N THR A 112 0.11 10.09 2.86
CA THR A 112 -0.95 9.89 3.88
C THR A 112 -0.74 10.71 5.14
N VAL A 113 0.39 11.44 5.25
CA VAL A 113 0.59 12.47 6.30
C VAL A 113 -0.57 13.48 6.37
N ASN A 114 -1.29 13.67 5.27
CA ASN A 114 -2.57 14.36 5.25
C ASN A 114 -3.61 13.54 4.46
N PRO A 115 -4.44 12.72 5.13
CA PRO A 115 -5.43 11.87 4.44
C PRO A 115 -6.66 12.65 3.97
N TYR A 116 -6.87 13.87 4.48
CA TYR A 116 -8.10 14.64 4.29
C TYR A 116 -8.50 14.89 2.83
N PRO A 117 -7.57 15.20 1.89
CA PRO A 117 -7.90 15.41 0.48
C PRO A 117 -8.61 14.22 -0.18
N LEU A 118 -8.28 12.99 0.24
CA LEU A 118 -8.85 11.76 -0.34
C LEU A 118 -9.84 11.03 0.56
N LYS A 119 -10.23 11.60 1.71
CA LYS A 119 -11.15 11.00 2.69
C LYS A 119 -12.51 10.57 2.09
N LYS A 120 -12.97 11.24 1.03
CA LYS A 120 -14.24 10.87 0.35
C LYS A 120 -14.10 9.66 -0.59
N PHE A 121 -12.87 9.25 -0.89
CA PHE A 121 -12.55 8.27 -1.94
C PHE A 121 -11.79 7.06 -1.42
N ILE A 122 -11.27 7.10 -0.20
CA ILE A 122 -10.50 6.01 0.43
C ILE A 122 -11.15 5.69 1.76
N ASP A 123 -11.25 4.40 2.10
CA ASP A 123 -11.94 3.90 3.28
C ASP A 123 -11.06 3.99 4.54
N ILE A 124 -9.81 3.54 4.43
CA ILE A 124 -8.84 3.52 5.54
C ILE A 124 -7.45 3.95 5.03
N PHE A 125 -6.77 4.79 5.81
CA PHE A 125 -5.41 5.23 5.55
C PHE A 125 -4.45 4.64 6.59
N PHE A 126 -3.34 4.10 6.10
CA PHE A 126 -2.18 3.73 6.90
C PHE A 126 -1.30 4.96 7.08
N ILE A 127 -1.23 5.44 8.32
CA ILE A 127 -0.45 6.59 8.76
C ILE A 127 0.82 6.10 9.44
N GLY A 128 1.93 6.15 8.71
CA GLY A 128 3.22 5.66 9.18
C GLY A 128 3.59 4.33 8.54
N GLU A 129 4.20 3.46 9.33
CA GLU A 129 4.81 2.21 8.88
C GLU A 129 3.80 1.06 9.00
N ALA A 130 3.39 0.53 7.85
CA ALA A 130 2.32 -0.46 7.75
C ALA A 130 2.77 -1.85 8.23
N GLU A 131 4.06 -2.15 8.21
CA GLU A 131 4.63 -3.42 8.67
C GLU A 131 4.22 -3.74 10.12
N ARG A 132 4.01 -2.70 10.93
CA ARG A 132 3.57 -2.83 12.33
C ARG A 132 2.15 -3.35 12.50
N ASN A 133 1.24 -2.98 11.60
CA ASN A 133 -0.21 -3.11 11.82
C ASN A 133 -0.97 -3.80 10.67
N LEU A 134 -0.28 -4.17 9.58
CA LEU A 134 -0.91 -4.80 8.43
C LEU A 134 -1.49 -6.18 8.75
N GLN A 135 -0.81 -7.00 9.55
CA GLN A 135 -1.34 -8.31 9.96
C GLN A 135 -2.64 -8.15 10.75
N GLN A 136 -2.64 -7.28 11.77
CA GLN A 136 -3.83 -7.01 12.57
C GLN A 136 -4.98 -6.43 11.74
N PHE A 137 -4.66 -5.57 10.76
CA PHE A 137 -5.64 -5.09 9.79
C PHE A 137 -6.24 -6.24 8.98
N MET A 138 -5.42 -7.14 8.45
CA MET A 138 -5.90 -8.27 7.64
C MET A 138 -6.71 -9.26 8.46
N ASP A 139 -6.34 -9.52 9.71
CA ASP A 139 -7.13 -10.36 10.62
C ASP A 139 -8.54 -9.79 10.83
N ASN A 140 -8.64 -8.48 11.07
CA ASN A 140 -9.92 -7.77 11.18
C ASN A 140 -10.71 -7.77 9.86
N PHE A 141 -10.02 -7.62 8.73
CA PHE A 141 -10.64 -7.66 7.41
C PHE A 141 -11.24 -9.05 7.11
N VAL A 142 -10.48 -10.12 7.36
CA VAL A 142 -10.93 -11.51 7.20
C VAL A 142 -12.12 -11.82 8.10
N ALA A 143 -12.10 -11.31 9.34
CA ALA A 143 -13.18 -11.49 10.30
C ALA A 143 -14.46 -10.68 9.98
N GLY A 144 -14.43 -9.81 8.96
CA GLY A 144 -15.56 -8.93 8.63
C GLY A 144 -15.85 -7.90 9.73
N ALA A 145 -14.80 -7.41 10.40
CA ALA A 145 -14.93 -6.50 11.52
C ALA A 145 -15.59 -5.15 11.13
N GLY A 146 -16.25 -4.52 12.09
CA GLY A 146 -16.80 -3.16 11.93
C GLY A 146 -15.70 -2.09 11.83
N VAL A 147 -16.07 -0.91 11.33
CA VAL A 147 -15.16 0.24 11.16
C VAL A 147 -14.51 0.68 12.48
N GLU A 148 -15.20 0.45 13.60
CA GLU A 148 -14.75 0.77 14.95
C GLU A 148 -13.55 -0.09 15.40
N GLU A 149 -13.45 -1.34 14.95
CA GLU A 149 -12.32 -2.20 15.30
C GLU A 149 -11.05 -1.79 14.56
N PHE A 150 -11.16 -1.36 13.30
CA PHE A 150 -10.04 -0.78 12.56
C PHE A 150 -9.56 0.53 13.21
N ALA A 151 -10.48 1.34 13.72
CA ALA A 151 -10.16 2.61 14.39
C ALA A 151 -9.30 2.46 15.64
N ARG A 152 -9.34 1.29 16.28
CA ARG A 152 -8.56 0.97 17.48
C ARG A 152 -7.11 0.60 17.16
N ILE A 153 -6.83 0.27 15.91
CA ILE A 153 -5.47 -0.08 15.46
C ILE A 153 -4.65 1.21 15.33
N GLU A 154 -3.53 1.28 16.06
CA GLU A 154 -2.58 2.39 15.96
C GLU A 154 -2.08 2.53 14.52
N GLY A 155 -2.09 3.74 13.98
CA GLY A 155 -1.69 4.02 12.60
C GLY A 155 -2.80 3.91 11.56
N LEU A 156 -4.03 3.51 11.92
CA LEU A 156 -5.15 3.48 10.98
C LEU A 156 -6.09 4.66 11.18
N TYR A 157 -6.24 5.45 10.12
CA TYR A 157 -7.23 6.52 10.02
C TYR A 157 -8.41 6.05 9.17
N VAL A 158 -9.61 5.99 9.75
CA VAL A 158 -10.82 5.47 9.12
C VAL A 158 -11.70 6.64 8.67
N SER A 159 -11.89 6.79 7.36
CA SER A 159 -12.55 7.95 6.75
C SER A 159 -13.99 8.16 7.19
N LYS A 160 -14.72 7.08 7.50
CA LYS A 160 -16.14 7.15 7.89
C LYS A 160 -16.34 7.81 9.25
N ILE A 161 -15.44 7.57 10.19
CA ILE A 161 -15.58 7.99 11.59
C ILE A 161 -14.66 9.14 11.98
N ASP A 162 -13.64 9.44 11.16
CA ASP A 162 -12.70 10.54 11.40
C ASP A 162 -11.94 10.42 12.74
N ASN A 163 -11.47 9.20 13.06
CA ASN A 163 -10.81 8.94 14.33
C ASN A 163 -9.45 9.66 14.44
N PRO A 164 -9.09 10.18 15.63
CA PRO A 164 -7.75 10.69 15.86
C PRO A 164 -6.74 9.55 15.70
N THR A 165 -5.73 9.76 14.86
CA THR A 165 -4.76 8.71 14.51
C THR A 165 -3.35 9.16 14.85
N LYS A 166 -2.63 8.31 15.58
CA LYS A 166 -1.19 8.47 15.81
C LYS A 166 -0.43 7.70 14.74
N ARG A 167 0.69 8.27 14.29
CA ARG A 167 1.59 7.61 13.34
C ARG A 167 2.18 6.34 13.95
N ALA A 168 2.05 5.23 13.24
CA ALA A 168 2.72 3.98 13.57
C ALA A 168 4.21 4.05 13.19
N TYR A 169 5.08 3.59 14.09
CA TYR A 169 6.51 3.43 13.84
C TYR A 169 6.94 2.01 14.21
N MET A 170 7.79 1.38 13.39
CA MET A 170 8.50 0.16 13.78
C MET A 170 9.49 0.48 14.89
N LYS A 171 9.55 -0.40 15.89
CA LYS A 171 10.50 -0.26 17.00
C LYS A 171 11.86 -0.90 16.67
N ASN A 172 11.83 -1.97 15.90
CA ASN A 172 13.00 -2.71 15.47
C ASN A 172 12.89 -3.01 13.97
N MET A 173 13.89 -2.59 13.20
CA MET A 173 13.92 -2.83 11.75
C MET A 173 14.31 -4.28 11.42
N ASP A 174 14.99 -4.98 12.33
CA ASP A 174 15.37 -6.38 12.12
C ASP A 174 14.15 -7.32 12.12
N ASP A 175 13.04 -6.89 12.72
CA ASP A 175 11.79 -7.65 12.75
C ASP A 175 11.16 -7.76 11.35
N TYR A 176 11.49 -6.82 10.45
CA TYR A 176 10.97 -6.84 9.09
C TYR A 176 12.01 -6.40 8.06
N TYR A 177 12.57 -7.39 7.36
CA TYR A 177 13.50 -7.16 6.26
C TYR A 177 13.07 -7.98 5.04
N PRO A 178 12.78 -7.36 3.88
CA PRO A 178 12.40 -8.10 2.69
C PRO A 178 13.60 -8.91 2.19
N THR A 179 13.60 -10.21 2.50
CA THR A 179 14.65 -11.16 2.10
C THR A 179 14.63 -11.46 0.60
N LEU A 180 13.50 -11.19 -0.05
CA LEU A 180 13.26 -11.39 -1.48
C LEU A 180 12.57 -10.16 -2.06
N GLN A 181 13.10 -9.65 -3.18
CA GLN A 181 12.55 -8.52 -3.92
C GLN A 181 12.37 -8.90 -5.38
N ILE A 182 11.35 -8.34 -6.01
CA ILE A 182 11.17 -8.54 -7.45
C ILE A 182 12.25 -7.75 -8.18
N MET A 183 13.08 -8.47 -8.93
CA MET A 183 14.09 -7.85 -9.79
C MET A 183 13.55 -7.75 -11.21
N SER A 184 13.65 -6.55 -11.78
CA SER A 184 13.13 -6.21 -13.10
C SER A 184 14.13 -5.31 -13.83
N PRO A 185 14.66 -5.74 -14.99
CA PRO A 185 15.52 -4.90 -15.83
C PRO A 185 14.86 -3.57 -16.24
N GLU A 186 13.52 -3.53 -16.28
CA GLU A 186 12.74 -2.36 -16.64
C GLU A 186 12.55 -1.36 -15.48
N ALA A 187 12.90 -1.73 -14.25
CA ALA A 187 12.94 -0.81 -13.10
C ALA A 187 13.93 0.33 -13.31
N ALA A 188 13.79 1.42 -12.57
CA ALA A 188 14.65 2.60 -12.69
C ALA A 188 16.13 2.28 -12.47
N PHE A 189 16.40 1.37 -11.54
CA PHE A 189 17.74 0.89 -11.20
C PHE A 189 18.06 -0.51 -11.78
N GLY A 190 17.24 -0.99 -12.74
CA GLY A 190 17.37 -2.32 -13.32
C GLY A 190 17.38 -3.41 -12.25
N ASP A 191 18.39 -4.28 -12.29
CA ASP A 191 18.55 -5.42 -11.38
C ASP A 191 19.17 -5.06 -10.01
N ALA A 192 19.21 -3.78 -9.64
CA ALA A 192 19.72 -3.39 -8.33
C ALA A 192 18.85 -3.92 -7.19
N PHE A 193 19.50 -4.43 -6.15
CA PHE A 193 18.85 -4.80 -4.90
C PHE A 193 18.68 -3.56 -4.01
N LEU A 194 17.45 -3.27 -3.57
CA LEU A 194 17.16 -2.09 -2.75
C LEU A 194 17.35 -2.43 -1.28
N LEU A 195 18.20 -1.69 -0.57
CA LEU A 195 18.51 -1.93 0.84
C LEU A 195 18.22 -0.65 1.64
N GLU A 196 17.37 -0.76 2.65
CA GLU A 196 17.17 0.28 3.66
C GLU A 196 18.00 -0.05 4.89
N ILE A 197 19.06 0.74 5.13
CA ILE A 197 19.93 0.61 6.31
C ILE A 197 19.48 1.49 7.48
N LEU A 198 18.66 2.50 7.22
CA LEU A 198 18.18 3.46 8.20
C LEU A 198 16.86 4.04 7.74
N ARG A 199 15.95 4.30 8.68
CA ARG A 199 14.66 4.94 8.43
C ARG A 199 14.58 6.29 9.14
N GLY A 200 14.16 7.31 8.40
CA GLY A 200 14.08 8.69 8.89
C GLY A 200 15.35 9.51 8.67
N CYS A 201 15.31 10.80 9.03
CA CYS A 201 16.41 11.74 8.77
C CYS A 201 16.60 12.72 9.95
N PRO A 202 17.81 12.79 10.55
CA PRO A 202 18.06 13.65 11.72
C PRO A 202 18.25 15.13 11.35
N ARG A 203 18.32 15.48 10.06
CA ARG A 203 18.66 16.84 9.60
C ARG A 203 17.63 17.90 9.99
N GLY A 204 16.35 17.52 10.17
CA GLY A 204 15.30 18.43 10.63
C GLY A 204 15.07 19.65 9.72
N CYS A 205 15.29 19.50 8.41
CA CYS A 205 15.11 20.59 7.44
C CYS A 205 13.66 21.10 7.45
N ARG A 206 13.47 22.43 7.53
CA ARG A 206 12.14 23.06 7.66
C ARG A 206 11.20 22.83 6.48
N PHE A 207 11.74 22.46 5.31
CA PHE A 207 10.97 22.20 4.10
C PHE A 207 10.66 20.71 3.89
N CYS A 208 11.26 19.81 4.68
CA CYS A 208 11.22 18.38 4.42
C CYS A 208 10.18 17.70 5.31
N VAL A 209 9.17 17.08 4.70
CA VAL A 209 8.12 16.34 5.40
C VAL A 209 8.68 15.25 6.33
N THR A 210 9.73 14.54 5.90
CA THR A 210 10.44 13.52 6.69
C THR A 210 11.01 14.11 7.98
N GLY A 211 11.49 15.36 7.95
CA GLY A 211 12.02 16.07 9.12
C GLY A 211 10.98 16.36 10.21
N PHE A 212 9.69 16.34 9.88
CA PHE A 212 8.58 16.51 10.82
C PHE A 212 7.85 15.21 11.15
N THR A 213 7.93 14.22 10.26
CA THR A 213 7.14 12.99 10.37
C THR A 213 7.92 11.80 10.90
N THR A 214 9.22 11.71 10.62
CA THR A 214 10.06 10.55 10.96
C THR A 214 11.45 11.02 11.43
N ARG A 215 11.50 12.11 12.20
CA ARG A 215 12.75 12.54 12.84
C ARG A 215 13.11 11.54 13.95
N PRO A 216 14.32 10.95 13.93
CA PRO A 216 14.79 10.10 15.03
C PRO A 216 14.71 10.90 16.34
N ARG A 217 14.07 10.32 17.36
CA ARG A 217 13.92 10.91 18.70
C ARG A 217 14.92 10.30 19.66
#